data_AF-A0A1X0RT25-F1
#
_entry.id   AF-A0A1X0RT25-F1
#
_cell.length_a   1.000
_cell.length_b   1.000
_cell.length_c   1.000
_cell.angle_alpha   90.00
_cell.angle_beta   90.00
_cell.angle_gamma   90.00
#
_symmetry.space_group_name_H-M   'P 1'
#
loop_
_entity.id
_entity.type
_entity.pdbx_description
1 polymer ?
#
loop_
_entity_poly.entity_id
_entity_poly.type
_entity_poly.pdbx_seq_one_letter_code
_entity_poly.pdbx_strand_id
1 'polypeptide(L)'
;MPQATKRKRETGSTENFKEVRQTIRTLEASLSDKSNLNNIVDLFKFAKSDNPQICHAAIHALNRVFTAFLMKGDLKRVKNTDQPSAKEKVQIWLRSQYTDYLAHLRTLLWNDEPGLQLPALNILMSNIKSESEYAMNTSGAYHFANHVYGPIIKAIITNPNFNDHLRKEVVEKYLNVYDDLRHYFFKDAAEVMNRAYQTKQSTTEVEQKKKKLKFSEEVQQDDLGLMASNVLSILENISTMPTDASEIDEFWTVNPAQYENDDNNKKTKSEDDEILGDEGLLSDDEQPLTEENDQKKKRKHPLLQLTVHRRGFSDCWLAFLKLPLTEEMYKKILLILHKRILPHLAEPKLLMDFLTDSYNVGGAVSLLALNGLFTLIVDHNL
;
A
#
# COMPACT_ATOMS: atom_id res chain seq x y z
N MET A 1 60.53 -10.34 -18.05
CA MET A 1 59.12 -10.00 -18.29
C MET A 1 58.49 -11.08 -19.14
N PRO A 2 57.36 -11.66 -18.72
CA PRO A 2 56.37 -12.18 -19.64
C PRO A 2 55.01 -11.46 -19.47
N GLN A 3 54.34 -11.28 -20.60
CA GLN A 3 53.20 -10.40 -20.84
C GLN A 3 51.88 -10.88 -20.21
N ALA A 4 51.04 -9.90 -19.86
CA ALA A 4 49.69 -10.08 -19.35
C ALA A 4 48.74 -10.65 -20.42
N THR A 5 48.03 -11.72 -20.06
CA THR A 5 46.91 -12.29 -20.81
C THR A 5 45.67 -11.40 -20.61
N LYS A 6 45.29 -10.65 -21.65
CA LYS A 6 44.00 -9.95 -21.74
C LYS A 6 42.85 -10.98 -21.75
N ARG A 7 42.05 -11.01 -20.69
CA ARG A 7 40.72 -11.65 -20.68
C ARG A 7 39.84 -10.98 -21.74
N LYS A 8 39.40 -11.77 -22.72
CA LYS A 8 38.44 -11.41 -23.76
C LYS A 8 37.08 -11.19 -23.11
N ARG A 9 36.57 -9.96 -23.10
CA ARG A 9 35.19 -9.63 -22.71
C ARG A 9 34.23 -10.33 -23.67
N GLU A 10 33.27 -11.07 -23.15
CA GLU A 10 32.15 -11.65 -23.90
C GLU A 10 31.29 -10.52 -24.49
N THR A 11 31.34 -10.37 -25.81
CA THR A 11 30.57 -9.37 -26.58
C THR A 11 29.26 -9.92 -27.17
N GLY A 12 28.96 -11.22 -26.98
CA GLY A 12 27.82 -11.90 -27.60
C GLY A 12 26.44 -11.66 -26.96
N SER A 13 26.38 -11.27 -25.68
CA SER A 13 25.09 -11.03 -24.98
C SER A 13 24.48 -9.67 -25.30
N THR A 14 25.30 -8.67 -25.66
CA THR A 14 24.86 -7.29 -25.92
C THR A 14 24.23 -7.08 -27.29
N GLU A 15 24.58 -7.88 -28.30
CA GLU A 15 23.97 -7.79 -29.65
C GLU A 15 22.55 -8.35 -29.63
N ASN A 16 22.35 -9.51 -29.01
CA ASN A 16 21.04 -10.11 -28.80
C ASN A 16 20.10 -9.17 -28.00
N PHE A 17 20.62 -8.48 -26.97
CA PHE A 17 19.82 -7.51 -26.22
C PHE A 17 19.37 -6.30 -27.06
N LYS A 18 20.22 -5.76 -27.93
CA LYS A 18 19.85 -4.62 -28.80
C LYS A 18 18.74 -5.00 -29.78
N GLU A 19 18.83 -6.19 -30.35
CA GLU A 19 17.80 -6.73 -31.25
C GLU A 19 16.47 -6.93 -30.52
N VAL A 20 16.50 -7.59 -29.35
CA VAL A 20 15.30 -7.78 -28.52
C VAL A 20 14.71 -6.45 -28.05
N ARG A 21 15.54 -5.46 -27.74
CA ARG A 21 15.04 -4.13 -27.38
C ARG A 21 14.37 -3.43 -28.57
N GLN A 22 14.88 -3.66 -29.78
CA GLN A 22 14.28 -3.12 -31.00
C GLN A 22 12.95 -3.82 -31.30
N THR A 23 12.85 -5.13 -31.10
CA THR A 23 11.57 -5.86 -31.25
C THR A 23 10.53 -5.41 -30.23
N ILE A 24 10.92 -5.17 -28.97
CA ILE A 24 10.02 -4.60 -27.95
C ILE A 24 9.46 -3.25 -28.43
N ARG A 25 10.29 -2.39 -29.01
CA ARG A 25 9.85 -1.08 -29.54
C ARG A 25 8.92 -1.20 -30.75
N THR A 26 9.17 -2.15 -31.65
CA THR A 26 8.29 -2.35 -32.82
C THR A 26 6.94 -2.92 -32.39
N LEU A 27 6.93 -3.85 -31.44
CA LEU A 27 5.71 -4.37 -30.83
C LEU A 27 4.93 -3.25 -30.12
N GLU A 28 5.60 -2.40 -29.35
CA GLU A 28 4.99 -1.22 -28.73
C GLU A 28 4.36 -0.28 -29.77
N ALA A 29 5.10 0.10 -30.82
CA ALA A 29 4.60 1.00 -31.86
C ALA A 29 3.34 0.44 -32.54
N SER A 30 3.31 -0.87 -32.81
CA SER A 30 2.19 -1.56 -33.45
C SER A 30 0.90 -1.59 -32.62
N LEU A 31 0.98 -1.29 -31.31
CA LEU A 31 -0.17 -1.26 -30.40
C LEU A 31 -0.86 0.12 -30.36
N SER A 32 -0.27 1.16 -30.97
CA SER A 32 -0.84 2.51 -30.99
C SER A 32 -2.20 2.58 -31.69
N ASP A 33 -2.38 1.79 -32.76
CA ASP A 33 -3.57 1.81 -33.63
C ASP A 33 -4.60 0.73 -33.28
N LYS A 34 -4.45 0.02 -32.15
CA LYS A 34 -5.30 -1.12 -31.71
C LYS A 34 -5.44 -2.28 -32.72
N SER A 35 -4.73 -2.25 -33.84
CA SER A 35 -4.80 -3.27 -34.89
C SER A 35 -4.19 -4.61 -34.47
N ASN A 36 -3.19 -4.58 -33.60
CA ASN A 36 -2.39 -5.76 -33.23
C ASN A 36 -2.38 -6.04 -31.72
N LEU A 37 -3.55 -6.06 -31.07
CA LEU A 37 -3.66 -6.23 -29.60
C LEU A 37 -2.97 -7.50 -29.07
N ASN A 38 -2.85 -8.56 -29.89
CA ASN A 38 -2.13 -9.78 -29.52
C ASN A 38 -0.65 -9.54 -29.18
N ASN A 39 -0.05 -8.46 -29.68
CA ASN A 39 1.34 -8.10 -29.38
C ASN A 39 1.55 -7.74 -27.90
N ILE A 40 0.47 -7.46 -27.14
CA ILE A 40 0.54 -7.34 -25.67
C ILE A 40 1.02 -8.64 -25.04
N VAL A 41 0.53 -9.78 -25.53
CA VAL A 41 0.91 -11.10 -25.01
C VAL A 41 2.39 -11.38 -25.28
N ASP A 42 2.89 -10.99 -26.45
CA ASP A 42 4.30 -11.14 -26.79
C ASP A 42 5.20 -10.21 -25.98
N LEU A 43 4.79 -8.95 -25.77
CA LEU A 43 5.47 -8.05 -24.83
C LEU A 43 5.48 -8.62 -23.41
N PHE A 44 4.41 -9.28 -22.99
CA PHE A 44 4.33 -9.89 -21.67
C PHE A 44 5.25 -11.10 -21.51
N LYS A 45 5.52 -11.86 -22.58
CA LYS A 45 6.56 -12.91 -22.58
C LYS A 45 7.94 -12.31 -22.32
N PHE A 46 8.28 -11.17 -22.92
CA PHE A 46 9.53 -10.46 -22.63
C PHE A 46 9.57 -9.91 -21.20
N ALA A 47 8.44 -9.49 -20.63
CA ALA A 47 8.38 -9.05 -19.24
C ALA A 47 8.66 -10.18 -18.23
N LYS A 48 8.41 -11.43 -18.62
CA LYS A 48 8.68 -12.65 -17.83
C LYS A 48 10.04 -13.29 -18.11
N SER A 49 10.91 -12.65 -18.89
CA SER A 49 12.23 -13.21 -19.19
C SER A 49 13.15 -13.16 -17.98
N ASP A 50 14.02 -14.15 -17.83
CA ASP A 50 15.03 -14.21 -16.75
C ASP A 50 16.11 -13.11 -16.87
N ASN A 51 16.23 -12.46 -18.03
CA ASN A 51 17.18 -11.37 -18.22
C ASN A 51 16.62 -10.05 -17.64
N PRO A 52 17.24 -9.46 -16.62
CA PRO A 52 16.75 -8.24 -15.98
C PRO A 52 16.61 -7.05 -16.95
N GLN A 53 17.50 -6.93 -17.94
CA GLN A 53 17.47 -5.83 -18.90
C GLN A 53 16.30 -5.95 -19.88
N ILE A 54 15.96 -7.18 -20.30
CA ILE A 54 14.82 -7.45 -21.19
C ILE A 54 13.52 -7.25 -20.42
N CYS A 55 13.43 -7.81 -19.22
CA CYS A 55 12.32 -7.60 -18.29
C CYS A 55 12.07 -6.10 -18.10
N HIS A 56 13.11 -5.33 -17.72
CA HIS A 56 13.03 -3.89 -17.53
C HIS A 56 12.52 -3.15 -18.78
N ALA A 57 13.06 -3.45 -19.96
CA ALA A 57 12.60 -2.82 -21.20
C ALA A 57 11.13 -3.12 -21.50
N ALA A 58 10.70 -4.37 -21.28
CA ALA A 58 9.35 -4.83 -21.55
C ALA A 58 8.31 -4.26 -20.57
N ILE A 59 8.60 -4.21 -19.27
CA ILE A 59 7.67 -3.64 -18.28
C ILE A 59 7.43 -2.16 -18.52
N HIS A 60 8.44 -1.40 -18.95
CA HIS A 60 8.27 0.02 -19.29
C HIS A 60 7.49 0.22 -20.61
N ALA A 61 7.70 -0.64 -21.61
CA ALA A 61 6.92 -0.60 -22.84
C ALA A 61 5.44 -0.90 -22.57
N LEU A 62 5.15 -1.95 -21.79
CA LEU A 62 3.81 -2.28 -21.35
C LEU A 62 3.16 -1.15 -20.55
N ASN A 63 3.92 -0.49 -19.65
CA ASN A 63 3.40 0.66 -18.90
C ASN A 63 2.90 1.76 -19.85
N ARG A 64 3.73 2.17 -20.82
CA ARG A 64 3.36 3.21 -21.79
C ARG A 64 2.12 2.83 -22.60
N VAL A 65 2.03 1.57 -23.03
CA VAL A 65 0.86 1.05 -23.76
C VAL A 65 -0.40 1.10 -22.89
N PHE A 66 -0.34 0.59 -21.66
CA PHE A 66 -1.51 0.55 -20.77
C PHE A 66 -1.91 1.95 -20.30
N THR A 67 -0.97 2.85 -20.00
CA THR A 67 -1.30 4.26 -19.70
C THR A 67 -2.00 4.91 -20.89
N ALA A 68 -1.57 4.66 -22.13
CA ALA A 68 -2.24 5.18 -23.32
C ALA A 68 -3.67 4.62 -23.48
N PHE A 69 -3.89 3.33 -23.22
CA PHE A 69 -5.22 2.73 -23.23
C PHE A 69 -6.11 3.23 -22.08
N LEU A 70 -5.52 3.51 -20.92
CA LEU A 70 -6.20 4.11 -19.79
C LEU A 70 -6.74 5.49 -20.15
N MET A 71 -5.88 6.37 -20.68
CA MET A 71 -6.24 7.74 -21.06
C MET A 71 -7.28 7.79 -22.18
N LYS A 72 -7.29 6.81 -23.08
CA LYS A 72 -8.33 6.64 -24.13
C LYS A 72 -9.65 6.06 -23.59
N GLY A 73 -9.65 5.56 -22.36
CA GLY A 73 -10.81 4.95 -21.72
C GLY A 73 -11.14 3.52 -22.15
N ASP A 74 -10.18 2.83 -22.75
CA ASP A 74 -10.33 1.46 -23.19
C ASP A 74 -10.28 0.44 -22.04
N LEU A 75 -9.77 0.86 -20.87
CA LEU A 75 -9.64 0.04 -19.66
C LEU A 75 -10.80 0.24 -18.65
N LYS A 76 -11.86 0.97 -19.02
CA LYS A 76 -13.02 1.16 -18.13
C LYS A 76 -13.64 -0.19 -17.75
N ARG A 77 -14.12 -0.29 -16.51
CA ARG A 77 -14.90 -1.46 -16.07
C ARG A 77 -16.20 -1.50 -16.87
N VAL A 78 -16.42 -2.60 -17.59
CA VAL A 78 -17.68 -2.90 -18.28
C VAL A 78 -18.57 -3.65 -17.29
N LYS A 79 -19.86 -3.27 -17.20
CA LYS A 79 -20.83 -4.02 -16.38
C LYS A 79 -21.00 -5.42 -17.00
N ASN A 80 -20.92 -6.47 -16.18
CA ASN A 80 -21.17 -7.83 -16.61
C ASN A 80 -22.56 -7.92 -17.22
N THR A 81 -22.61 -8.03 -18.55
CA THR A 81 -23.84 -8.16 -19.32
C THR A 81 -23.87 -9.57 -19.87
N ASP A 82 -25.02 -10.23 -19.85
CA ASP A 82 -25.16 -11.64 -20.25
C ASP A 82 -24.72 -11.91 -21.70
N GLN A 83 -24.71 -10.89 -22.55
CA GLN A 83 -24.18 -10.95 -23.92
C GLN A 83 -23.28 -9.73 -24.23
N PRO A 84 -21.97 -9.81 -23.97
CA PRO A 84 -21.07 -8.72 -24.29
C PRO A 84 -20.86 -8.63 -25.80
N SER A 85 -20.99 -7.41 -26.35
CA SER A 85 -20.64 -7.07 -27.72
C SER A 85 -19.18 -7.37 -28.03
N ALA A 86 -18.82 -7.45 -29.33
CA ALA A 86 -17.43 -7.68 -29.74
C ALA A 86 -16.46 -6.64 -29.14
N LYS A 87 -16.88 -5.38 -29.01
CA LYS A 87 -16.11 -4.30 -28.38
C LYS A 87 -15.92 -4.52 -26.88
N GLU A 88 -16.97 -4.93 -26.17
CA GLU A 88 -16.91 -5.19 -24.74
C GLU A 88 -16.05 -6.41 -24.42
N LYS A 89 -16.10 -7.47 -25.24
CA LYS A 89 -15.20 -8.63 -25.12
C LYS A 89 -13.73 -8.21 -25.21
N VAL A 90 -13.40 -7.33 -26.14
CA VAL A 90 -12.03 -6.78 -26.28
C VAL A 90 -11.64 -5.96 -25.05
N GLN A 91 -12.54 -5.13 -24.52
CA GLN A 91 -12.28 -4.35 -23.29
C GLN A 91 -12.09 -5.22 -22.05
N ILE A 92 -12.93 -6.24 -21.87
CA ILE A 92 -12.80 -7.22 -20.77
C ILE A 92 -11.45 -7.93 -20.87
N TRP A 93 -11.06 -8.38 -22.07
CA TRP A 93 -9.77 -9.01 -22.31
C TRP A 93 -8.61 -8.05 -22.02
N LEU A 94 -8.64 -6.80 -22.52
CA LEU A 94 -7.62 -5.79 -22.27
C LEU A 94 -7.45 -5.50 -20.77
N ARG A 95 -8.57 -5.40 -20.05
CA ARG A 95 -8.56 -5.19 -18.60
C ARG A 95 -7.99 -6.39 -17.84
N SER A 96 -8.27 -7.61 -18.31
CA SER A 96 -7.65 -8.83 -17.79
C SER A 96 -6.13 -8.78 -17.98
N GLN A 97 -5.65 -8.47 -19.18
CA GLN A 97 -4.22 -8.31 -19.46
C GLN A 97 -3.55 -7.23 -18.60
N TYR A 98 -4.25 -6.11 -18.36
CA TYR A 98 -3.77 -5.06 -17.47
C TYR A 98 -3.67 -5.53 -16.02
N THR A 99 -4.66 -6.29 -15.54
CA THR A 99 -4.65 -6.85 -14.18
C THR A 99 -3.52 -7.86 -13.99
N ASP A 100 -3.30 -8.72 -14.99
CA ASP A 100 -2.20 -9.69 -15.03
C ASP A 100 -0.84 -8.98 -15.06
N TYR A 101 -0.75 -7.86 -15.80
CA TYR A 101 0.44 -7.02 -15.83
C TYR A 101 0.76 -6.39 -14.46
N LEU A 102 -0.24 -5.81 -13.80
CA LEU A 102 -0.07 -5.28 -12.43
C LEU A 102 0.31 -6.40 -11.45
N ALA A 103 -0.24 -7.60 -11.61
CA ALA A 103 0.13 -8.77 -10.80
C ALA A 103 1.59 -9.16 -10.99
N HIS A 104 2.06 -9.20 -12.24
CA HIS A 104 3.47 -9.47 -12.54
C HIS A 104 4.41 -8.40 -12.00
N LEU A 105 4.06 -7.11 -12.12
CA LEU A 105 4.85 -6.03 -11.50
C LEU A 105 4.97 -6.21 -9.98
N ARG A 106 3.90 -6.64 -9.31
CA ARG A 106 3.94 -6.92 -7.87
C ARG A 106 4.86 -8.09 -7.54
N THR A 107 4.90 -9.15 -8.35
CA THR A 107 5.84 -10.25 -8.10
C THR A 107 7.29 -9.83 -8.28
N LEU A 108 7.57 -8.82 -9.12
CA LEU A 108 8.92 -8.26 -9.25
C LEU A 108 9.40 -7.54 -7.98
N LEU A 109 8.51 -7.13 -7.08
CA LEU A 109 8.90 -6.57 -5.78
C LEU A 109 9.55 -7.62 -4.88
N TRP A 110 9.31 -8.91 -5.11
CA TRP A 110 9.89 -10.01 -4.35
C TRP A 110 11.22 -10.52 -4.90
N ASN A 111 11.73 -9.93 -5.99
CA ASN A 111 13.05 -10.28 -6.49
C ASN A 111 14.15 -9.84 -5.53
N ASP A 112 15.28 -10.54 -5.52
CA ASP A 112 16.43 -10.20 -4.66
C ASP A 112 17.12 -8.88 -5.09
N GLU A 113 17.03 -8.55 -6.38
CA GLU A 113 17.75 -7.43 -7.02
C GLU A 113 16.97 -6.10 -6.92
N PRO A 114 17.50 -5.07 -6.24
CA PRO A 114 16.88 -3.73 -6.18
C PRO A 114 16.65 -3.11 -7.55
N GLY A 115 17.50 -3.45 -8.53
CA GLY A 115 17.40 -2.97 -9.91
C GLY A 115 16.12 -3.40 -10.64
N LEU A 116 15.40 -4.41 -10.15
CA LEU A 116 14.07 -4.79 -10.64
C LEU A 116 12.95 -4.31 -9.73
N GLN A 117 13.17 -4.33 -8.41
CA GLN A 117 12.18 -3.87 -7.43
C GLN A 117 11.84 -2.38 -7.60
N LEU A 118 12.83 -1.50 -7.71
CA LEU A 118 12.60 -0.05 -7.75
C LEU A 118 11.87 0.39 -9.03
N PRO A 119 12.25 -0.08 -10.24
CA PRO A 119 11.47 0.24 -11.44
C PRO A 119 10.06 -0.32 -11.37
N ALA A 120 9.85 -1.52 -10.82
CA ALA A 120 8.53 -2.09 -10.66
C ALA A 120 7.65 -1.25 -9.71
N LEU A 121 8.19 -0.85 -8.56
CA LEU A 121 7.49 0.05 -7.62
C LEU A 121 7.16 1.40 -8.29
N ASN A 122 8.11 2.02 -8.97
CA ASN A 122 7.90 3.31 -9.63
C ASN A 122 6.81 3.24 -10.71
N ILE A 123 6.77 2.15 -11.47
CA ILE A 123 5.70 1.90 -12.45
C ILE A 123 4.36 1.72 -11.73
N LEU A 124 4.31 0.92 -10.66
CA LEU A 124 3.08 0.72 -9.87
C LEU A 124 2.54 2.04 -9.29
N MET A 125 3.41 2.89 -8.75
CA MET A 125 3.06 4.22 -8.23
C MET A 125 2.56 5.17 -9.33
N SER A 126 3.17 5.13 -10.52
CA SER A 126 2.70 5.87 -11.69
C SER A 126 1.31 5.40 -12.17
N ASN A 127 1.02 4.10 -12.07
CA ASN A 127 -0.29 3.56 -12.44
C ASN A 127 -1.38 4.00 -11.47
N ILE A 128 -1.12 4.02 -10.16
CA ILE A 128 -2.05 4.56 -9.15
C ILE A 128 -2.41 6.01 -9.49
N LYS A 129 -1.40 6.83 -9.81
CA LYS A 129 -1.62 8.24 -10.17
C LYS A 129 -2.47 8.37 -11.43
N SER A 130 -2.08 7.68 -12.49
CA SER A 130 -2.78 7.73 -13.79
C SER A 130 -4.23 7.25 -13.66
N GLU A 131 -4.48 6.17 -12.94
CA GLU A 131 -5.83 5.63 -12.71
C GLU A 131 -6.69 6.57 -11.88
N SER A 132 -6.13 7.13 -10.82
CA SER A 132 -6.82 8.06 -9.93
C SER A 132 -7.23 9.32 -10.69
N GLU A 133 -6.28 9.96 -11.39
CA GLU A 133 -6.54 11.16 -12.21
C GLU A 133 -7.56 10.89 -13.31
N TYR A 134 -7.45 9.75 -14.00
CA TYR A 134 -8.39 9.40 -15.05
C TYR A 134 -9.82 9.20 -14.52
N ALA A 135 -9.96 8.51 -13.38
CA ALA A 135 -11.24 8.30 -12.73
C ALA A 135 -11.84 9.64 -12.29
N MET A 136 -11.05 10.50 -11.63
CA MET A 136 -11.46 11.83 -11.19
C MET A 136 -11.91 12.73 -12.36
N ASN A 137 -11.14 12.75 -13.45
CA ASN A 137 -11.49 13.51 -14.67
C ASN A 137 -12.79 13.02 -15.33
N THR A 138 -13.14 11.75 -15.13
CA THR A 138 -14.35 11.15 -15.70
C THR A 138 -15.56 11.33 -14.78
N SER A 139 -15.39 11.14 -13.47
CA SER A 139 -16.47 11.21 -12.47
C SER A 139 -16.78 12.66 -12.05
N GLY A 140 -15.77 13.53 -12.06
CA GLY A 140 -15.84 14.87 -11.47
C GLY A 140 -15.80 14.86 -9.94
N ALA A 141 -15.36 13.76 -9.32
CA ALA A 141 -15.24 13.61 -7.87
C ALA A 141 -13.89 12.99 -7.51
N TYR A 142 -13.41 13.29 -6.30
CA TYR A 142 -12.16 12.71 -5.80
C TYR A 142 -12.23 11.17 -5.80
N HIS A 143 -11.19 10.52 -6.34
CA HIS A 143 -11.08 9.08 -6.40
C HIS A 143 -9.63 8.64 -6.25
N PHE A 144 -9.35 7.77 -5.28
CA PHE A 144 -8.05 7.11 -5.14
C PHE A 144 -8.13 5.65 -5.60
N ALA A 145 -7.21 5.22 -6.46
CA ALA A 145 -7.16 3.87 -7.01
C ALA A 145 -6.67 2.81 -5.98
N ASN A 146 -7.36 2.69 -4.84
CA ASN A 146 -6.94 1.80 -3.74
C ASN A 146 -6.93 0.32 -4.14
N HIS A 147 -7.74 -0.06 -5.12
CA HIS A 147 -7.74 -1.42 -5.66
C HIS A 147 -6.40 -1.83 -6.31
N VAL A 148 -5.56 -0.86 -6.67
CA VAL A 148 -4.18 -1.08 -7.12
C VAL A 148 -3.21 -0.95 -5.95
N TYR A 149 -3.38 0.08 -5.11
CA TYR A 149 -2.48 0.37 -3.98
C TYR A 149 -2.50 -0.69 -2.88
N GLY A 150 -3.67 -1.14 -2.41
CA GLY A 150 -3.78 -2.13 -1.34
C GLY A 150 -3.04 -3.45 -1.64
N PRO A 151 -3.18 -4.04 -2.85
CA PRO A 151 -2.37 -5.19 -3.25
C PRO A 151 -0.86 -4.92 -3.28
N ILE A 152 -0.42 -3.69 -3.54
CA ILE A 152 1.00 -3.30 -3.49
C ILE A 152 1.46 -3.27 -2.03
N ILE A 153 0.69 -2.65 -1.15
CA ILE A 153 1.00 -2.63 0.30
C ILE A 153 1.10 -4.04 0.85
N LYS A 154 0.12 -4.90 0.53
CA LYS A 154 0.17 -6.32 0.88
C LYS A 154 1.46 -6.97 0.39
N ALA A 155 1.82 -6.78 -0.88
CA ALA A 155 3.03 -7.37 -1.45
C ALA A 155 4.31 -6.86 -0.76
N ILE A 156 4.36 -5.60 -0.34
CA ILE A 156 5.50 -5.01 0.39
C ILE A 156 5.62 -5.61 1.78
N ILE A 157 4.54 -5.64 2.57
CA ILE A 157 4.62 -6.09 3.97
C ILE A 157 4.82 -7.60 4.10
N THR A 158 4.42 -8.41 3.10
CA THR A 158 4.71 -9.85 3.05
C THR A 158 5.95 -10.19 2.23
N ASN A 159 6.79 -9.20 1.89
CA ASN A 159 7.95 -9.44 1.03
C ASN A 159 9.09 -10.11 1.81
N PRO A 160 9.54 -11.32 1.44
CA PRO A 160 10.71 -11.95 2.06
C PRO A 160 12.02 -11.21 1.76
N ASN A 161 12.08 -10.50 0.63
CA ASN A 161 13.26 -9.80 0.11
C ASN A 161 13.14 -8.28 0.26
N PHE A 162 12.48 -7.83 1.34
CA PHE A 162 12.32 -6.41 1.63
C PHE A 162 13.66 -5.79 2.09
N ASN A 163 14.40 -5.23 1.15
CA ASN A 163 15.70 -4.64 1.42
C ASN A 163 15.63 -3.14 1.73
N ASP A 164 16.75 -2.60 2.22
CA ASP A 164 16.90 -1.19 2.59
C ASP A 164 16.61 -0.22 1.44
N HIS A 165 16.95 -0.56 0.19
CA HIS A 165 16.73 0.32 -0.95
C HIS A 165 15.24 0.49 -1.24
N LEU A 166 14.51 -0.63 -1.26
CA LEU A 166 13.06 -0.62 -1.44
C LEU A 166 12.36 0.09 -0.28
N ARG A 167 12.79 -0.16 0.97
CA ARG A 167 12.26 0.56 2.14
C ARG A 167 12.46 2.07 2.01
N LYS A 168 13.66 2.53 1.67
CA LYS A 168 13.95 3.97 1.51
C LYS A 168 13.09 4.58 0.42
N GLU A 169 12.95 3.91 -0.72
CA GLU A 169 12.07 4.39 -1.79
C GLU A 169 10.61 4.49 -1.32
N VAL A 170 10.07 3.48 -0.62
CA VAL A 170 8.71 3.51 -0.08
C VAL A 170 8.54 4.62 0.97
N VAL A 171 9.46 4.73 1.91
CA VAL A 171 9.30 5.61 3.08
C VAL A 171 9.71 7.04 2.77
N GLU A 172 10.95 7.26 2.30
CA GLU A 172 11.52 8.59 2.14
C GLU A 172 10.90 9.34 0.96
N LYS A 173 10.61 8.66 -0.15
CA LYS A 173 10.07 9.30 -1.36
C LYS A 173 8.55 9.36 -1.39
N TYR A 174 7.86 8.39 -0.78
CA TYR A 174 6.40 8.32 -0.83
C TYR A 174 5.74 8.61 0.51
N LEU A 175 5.88 7.73 1.52
CA LEU A 175 5.11 7.84 2.76
C LEU A 175 5.43 9.10 3.57
N ASN A 176 6.68 9.57 3.57
CA ASN A 176 7.05 10.80 4.27
C ASN A 176 6.70 12.08 3.51
N VAL A 177 6.33 11.98 2.23
CA VAL A 177 6.07 13.15 1.37
C VAL A 177 4.58 13.35 1.15
N TYR A 178 3.81 12.29 0.93
CA TYR A 178 2.41 12.38 0.50
C TYR A 178 1.43 11.84 1.54
N ASP A 179 0.47 12.66 1.92
CA ASP A 179 -0.50 12.35 2.99
C ASP A 179 -1.57 11.36 2.54
N ASP A 180 -1.99 11.39 1.28
CA ASP A 180 -2.91 10.38 0.71
C ASP A 180 -2.29 8.99 0.79
N LEU A 181 -1.07 8.82 0.28
CA LEU A 181 -0.36 7.55 0.32
C LEU A 181 -0.14 7.05 1.74
N ARG A 182 0.21 7.95 2.67
CA ARG A 182 0.39 7.61 4.09
C ARG A 182 -0.91 7.15 4.73
N HIS A 183 -2.02 7.86 4.51
CA HIS A 183 -3.33 7.47 5.02
C HIS A 183 -3.76 6.09 4.52
N TYR A 184 -3.74 5.87 3.19
CA TYR A 184 -4.13 4.59 2.62
C TYR A 184 -3.16 3.47 3.02
N PHE A 185 -1.88 3.76 3.22
CA PHE A 185 -0.92 2.77 3.72
C PHE A 185 -1.34 2.25 5.09
N PHE A 186 -1.62 3.15 6.05
CA PHE A 186 -2.03 2.74 7.38
C PHE A 186 -3.32 1.92 7.36
N LYS A 187 -4.30 2.36 6.56
CA LYS A 187 -5.56 1.64 6.37
C LYS A 187 -5.33 0.22 5.84
N ASP A 188 -4.65 0.10 4.70
CA ASP A 188 -4.46 -1.18 4.03
C ASP A 188 -3.53 -2.12 4.81
N ALA A 189 -2.50 -1.58 5.46
CA ALA A 189 -1.61 -2.35 6.33
C ALA A 189 -2.38 -2.91 7.54
N ALA A 190 -3.21 -2.09 8.20
CA ALA A 190 -4.06 -2.54 9.30
C ALA A 190 -5.03 -3.65 8.86
N GLU A 191 -5.67 -3.51 7.70
CA GLU A 191 -6.57 -4.52 7.15
C GLU A 191 -5.84 -5.85 6.90
N VAL A 192 -4.69 -5.80 6.24
CA VAL A 192 -3.90 -7.00 5.93
C VAL A 192 -3.39 -7.69 7.18
N MET A 193 -2.86 -6.94 8.16
CA MET A 193 -2.38 -7.49 9.43
C MET A 193 -3.50 -8.14 10.23
N ASN A 194 -4.65 -7.46 10.38
CA ASN A 194 -5.81 -8.01 11.09
C ASN A 194 -6.34 -9.28 10.40
N ARG A 195 -6.42 -9.28 9.07
CA ARG A 195 -6.84 -10.46 8.31
C ARG A 195 -5.88 -11.65 8.49
N ALA A 196 -4.58 -11.39 8.46
CA ALA A 196 -3.56 -12.42 8.69
C ALA A 196 -3.66 -12.99 10.11
N TYR A 197 -3.85 -12.12 11.10
CA TYR A 197 -4.02 -12.50 12.50
C TYR A 197 -5.27 -13.35 12.73
N GLN A 198 -6.43 -12.93 12.22
CA GLN A 198 -7.70 -13.68 12.33
C GLN A 198 -7.63 -15.04 11.64
N THR A 199 -7.02 -15.10 10.45
CA THR A 199 -6.81 -16.37 9.73
C THR A 199 -6.03 -17.35 10.61
N LYS A 200 -4.93 -16.92 11.25
CA LYS A 200 -4.17 -17.79 12.16
C LYS A 200 -4.95 -18.22 13.40
N GLN A 201 -5.73 -17.32 14.01
CA GLN A 201 -6.55 -17.67 15.18
C GLN A 201 -7.55 -18.78 14.83
N SER A 202 -8.31 -18.62 13.74
CA SER A 202 -9.26 -19.64 13.28
C SER A 202 -8.61 -20.99 12.96
N THR A 203 -7.42 -21.00 12.34
CA THR A 203 -6.66 -22.24 12.09
C THR A 203 -6.25 -22.91 13.39
N THR A 204 -5.79 -22.13 14.38
CA THR A 204 -5.36 -22.65 15.70
C THR A 204 -6.53 -23.29 16.46
N GLU A 205 -7.72 -22.71 16.41
CA GLU A 205 -8.93 -23.25 17.04
C GLU A 205 -9.40 -24.56 16.38
N VAL A 206 -9.32 -24.65 15.04
CA VAL A 206 -9.65 -25.88 14.29
C VAL A 206 -8.63 -26.98 14.53
N GLU A 207 -7.35 -26.64 14.63
CA GLU A 207 -6.28 -27.59 14.99
C GLU A 207 -6.39 -28.08 16.43
N GLN A 208 -6.76 -27.22 17.40
CA GLN A 208 -7.04 -27.64 18.77
C GLN A 208 -8.22 -28.63 18.85
N LYS A 209 -9.24 -28.48 17.98
CA LYS A 209 -10.32 -29.48 17.83
C LYS A 209 -9.86 -30.78 17.14
N LYS A 210 -8.83 -30.74 16.30
CA LYS A 210 -8.26 -31.92 15.59
C LYS A 210 -7.10 -32.61 16.33
N LYS A 211 -6.51 -31.98 17.36
CA LYS A 211 -5.42 -32.53 18.21
C LYS A 211 -5.82 -33.70 19.13
N LYS A 212 -6.83 -34.51 18.75
CA LYS A 212 -6.99 -35.90 19.21
C LYS A 212 -6.34 -36.93 18.29
N LEU A 213 -5.82 -36.56 17.11
CA LEU A 213 -5.03 -37.47 16.29
C LEU A 213 -3.86 -36.76 15.60
N LYS A 214 -2.66 -37.08 16.10
CA LYS A 214 -1.32 -37.01 15.51
C LYS A 214 -0.66 -35.63 15.30
N PHE A 215 0.63 -35.73 15.55
CA PHE A 215 1.71 -34.74 15.62
C PHE A 215 2.41 -34.64 14.25
N SER A 216 3.19 -33.55 14.07
CA SER A 216 3.91 -33.04 12.89
C SER A 216 3.03 -32.21 11.92
N GLU A 217 3.40 -31.01 11.45
CA GLU A 217 4.72 -30.46 11.11
C GLU A 217 4.82 -28.94 11.42
N GLU A 218 6.00 -28.50 11.84
CA GLU A 218 6.38 -27.09 12.07
C GLU A 218 6.73 -26.38 10.74
N VAL A 219 5.80 -25.67 10.07
CA VAL A 219 6.17 -24.81 8.91
C VAL A 219 5.34 -23.50 8.75
N GLN A 220 4.47 -23.09 9.68
CA GLN A 220 3.61 -21.89 9.46
C GLN A 220 3.88 -20.71 10.42
N GLN A 221 4.95 -20.75 11.20
CA GLN A 221 5.20 -19.75 12.24
C GLN A 221 5.92 -18.49 11.74
N ASP A 222 6.46 -18.48 10.52
CA ASP A 222 7.42 -17.46 10.03
C ASP A 222 6.78 -16.27 9.27
N ASP A 223 5.60 -16.42 8.67
CA ASP A 223 5.00 -15.39 7.81
C ASP A 223 4.55 -14.12 8.58
N LEU A 224 3.99 -14.29 9.78
CA LEU A 224 3.60 -13.16 10.63
C LEU A 224 4.79 -12.46 11.27
N GLY A 225 5.86 -13.20 11.56
CA GLY A 225 7.11 -12.62 12.08
C GLY A 225 7.79 -11.77 11.03
N LEU A 226 7.87 -12.28 9.78
CA LEU A 226 8.34 -11.52 8.62
C LEU A 226 7.50 -10.25 8.41
N MET A 227 6.17 -10.38 8.41
CA MET A 227 5.27 -9.24 8.28
C MET A 227 5.50 -8.20 9.37
N ALA A 228 5.64 -8.62 10.62
CA ALA A 228 5.91 -7.72 11.74
C ALA A 228 7.27 -7.00 11.55
N SER A 229 8.32 -7.72 11.14
CA SER A 229 9.64 -7.12 10.86
C SER A 229 9.57 -6.05 9.77
N ASN A 230 8.91 -6.36 8.65
CA ASN A 230 8.76 -5.44 7.52
C ASN A 230 7.95 -4.20 7.91
N VAL A 231 6.80 -4.39 8.57
CA VAL A 231 5.95 -3.29 9.02
C VAL A 231 6.68 -2.41 10.02
N LEU A 232 7.36 -2.98 11.02
CA LEU A 232 8.14 -2.20 11.98
C LEU A 232 9.21 -1.38 11.28
N SER A 233 9.95 -1.97 10.33
CA SER A 233 10.97 -1.27 9.56
C SER A 233 10.40 -0.06 8.82
N ILE A 234 9.18 -0.16 8.28
CA ILE A 234 8.49 0.96 7.65
C ILE A 234 8.07 2.00 8.70
N LEU A 235 7.34 1.59 9.74
CA LEU A 235 6.79 2.48 10.77
C LEU A 235 7.88 3.25 11.53
N GLU A 236 9.03 2.63 11.81
CA GLU A 236 10.16 3.28 12.46
C GLU A 236 10.74 4.44 11.63
N ASN A 237 10.64 4.37 10.31
CA ASN A 237 11.20 5.37 9.40
C ASN A 237 10.17 6.42 8.94
N ILE A 238 8.89 6.27 9.30
CA ILE A 238 7.88 7.32 9.08
C ILE A 238 8.13 8.45 10.08
N SER A 239 8.59 9.60 9.59
CA SER A 239 9.00 10.73 10.42
C SER A 239 8.02 11.90 10.39
N THR A 240 7.14 11.92 9.39
CA THR A 240 6.17 12.99 9.16
C THR A 240 4.79 12.47 9.53
N MET A 241 4.24 12.97 10.65
CA MET A 241 2.86 12.74 11.02
C MET A 241 2.21 14.10 11.27
N PRO A 242 1.06 14.40 10.63
CA PRO A 242 0.42 15.69 10.81
C PRO A 242 0.01 15.85 12.28
N THR A 243 0.32 17.01 12.83
CA THR A 243 -0.09 17.47 14.15
C THR A 243 -1.26 18.43 14.06
N ASP A 244 -1.33 19.18 12.95
CA ASP A 244 -2.41 20.10 12.61
C ASP A 244 -3.01 19.79 11.23
N ALA A 245 -4.28 20.14 11.04
CA ALA A 245 -4.97 19.90 9.76
C ALA A 245 -4.39 20.72 8.58
N SER A 246 -3.68 21.83 8.86
CA SER A 246 -3.01 22.64 7.84
C SER A 246 -1.75 22.00 7.28
N GLU A 247 -1.16 21.04 8.00
CA GLU A 247 0.02 20.30 7.56
C GLU A 247 -0.33 19.17 6.58
N ILE A 248 -1.62 18.98 6.30
CA ILE A 248 -2.12 18.01 5.32
C ILE A 248 -2.28 18.73 3.98
N ASP A 249 -1.18 18.86 3.24
CA ASP A 249 -1.10 19.72 2.05
C ASP A 249 -0.50 19.04 0.81
N GLU A 250 0.26 17.95 0.98
CA GLU A 250 0.95 17.26 -0.11
C GLU A 250 0.27 15.94 -0.49
N PHE A 251 -0.16 15.84 -1.75
CA PHE A 251 -0.92 14.69 -2.28
C PHE A 251 -0.25 14.12 -3.52
N TRP A 252 -0.08 12.79 -3.57
CA TRP A 252 0.52 12.12 -4.73
C TRP A 252 -0.37 12.23 -5.98
N THR A 253 -1.68 12.12 -5.77
CA THR A 253 -2.70 12.21 -6.81
C THR A 253 -3.11 13.67 -7.05
N VAL A 254 -4.29 14.07 -6.56
CA VAL A 254 -4.84 15.43 -6.64
C VAL A 254 -5.36 15.82 -5.27
N ASN A 255 -5.20 17.09 -4.88
CA ASN A 255 -5.72 17.56 -3.60
C ASN A 255 -7.27 17.46 -3.57
N PRO A 256 -7.86 16.71 -2.61
CA PRO A 256 -9.32 16.55 -2.50
C PRO A 256 -10.09 17.88 -2.38
N ALA A 257 -9.46 18.94 -1.85
CA ALA A 257 -10.06 20.25 -1.68
C ALA A 257 -10.56 20.87 -3.01
N GLN A 258 -10.00 20.44 -4.14
CA GLN A 258 -10.44 20.89 -5.47
C GLN A 258 -11.90 20.49 -5.77
N TYR A 259 -12.36 19.36 -5.22
CA TYR A 259 -13.69 18.81 -5.46
C TYR A 259 -14.73 19.30 -4.45
N GLU A 260 -14.33 19.87 -3.30
CA GLU A 260 -15.27 20.37 -2.28
C GLU A 260 -16.12 21.56 -2.77
N ASN A 261 -15.67 22.28 -3.81
CA ASN A 261 -16.39 23.41 -4.37
C ASN A 261 -17.42 23.03 -5.44
N ASP A 262 -17.27 21.84 -6.06
CA ASP A 262 -18.12 21.37 -7.17
C ASP A 262 -19.34 20.54 -6.69
N ASP A 263 -19.32 20.03 -5.45
CA ASP A 263 -20.41 19.25 -4.85
C ASP A 263 -21.73 20.02 -4.67
N ASN A 264 -21.74 21.33 -4.93
CA ASN A 264 -22.96 22.13 -4.91
C ASN A 264 -23.92 21.84 -6.10
N ASN A 265 -23.53 21.05 -7.11
CA ASN A 265 -24.37 20.88 -8.31
C ASN A 265 -24.62 19.44 -8.81
N LYS A 266 -24.18 18.38 -8.12
CA LYS A 266 -24.50 16.99 -8.51
C LYS A 266 -24.80 16.10 -7.30
N LYS A 267 -26.01 16.23 -6.75
CA LYS A 267 -26.66 15.10 -6.07
C LYS A 267 -27.09 14.06 -7.10
N THR A 268 -26.16 13.23 -7.53
CA THR A 268 -26.46 11.92 -8.11
C THR A 268 -25.73 10.90 -7.26
N LYS A 269 -26.46 10.29 -6.31
CA LYS A 269 -26.00 9.08 -5.61
C LYS A 269 -25.64 8.05 -6.66
N SER A 270 -24.36 7.76 -6.84
CA SER A 270 -23.91 6.51 -7.46
C SER A 270 -23.83 5.44 -6.39
N GLU A 271 -24.38 4.27 -6.69
CA GLU A 271 -24.45 3.09 -5.81
C GLU A 271 -23.08 2.51 -5.37
N ASP A 272 -21.96 3.14 -5.76
CA ASP A 272 -20.61 2.76 -5.33
C ASP A 272 -20.15 3.48 -4.04
N ASP A 273 -20.95 4.39 -3.48
CA ASP A 273 -20.72 5.01 -2.15
C ASP A 273 -20.95 4.02 -0.98
N GLU A 274 -21.35 2.78 -1.27
CA GLU A 274 -21.52 1.69 -0.29
C GLU A 274 -20.19 1.02 0.13
N ILE A 275 -19.03 1.51 -0.35
CA ILE A 275 -17.68 1.08 0.09
C ILE A 275 -17.03 2.13 1.02
N LEU A 276 -17.85 2.87 1.76
CA LEU A 276 -17.47 3.42 3.05
C LEU A 276 -18.37 2.74 4.06
N GLY A 277 -17.96 1.54 4.48
CA GLY A 277 -18.62 0.76 5.51
C GLY A 277 -18.73 1.58 6.79
N ASP A 278 -19.89 2.19 6.96
CA ASP A 278 -20.49 2.43 8.25
C ASP A 278 -20.82 1.06 8.86
N GLU A 279 -20.07 0.66 9.88
CA GLU A 279 -20.69 0.21 11.12
C GLU A 279 -19.79 0.59 12.29
N GLY A 280 -20.30 1.53 13.09
CA GLY A 280 -20.27 1.38 14.55
C GLY A 280 -19.05 1.96 15.25
N LEU A 281 -19.10 3.27 15.51
CA LEU A 281 -18.94 3.90 16.84
C LEU A 281 -18.80 5.40 16.61
N LEU A 282 -19.95 6.08 16.64
CA LEU A 282 -20.01 7.49 17.01
C LEU A 282 -19.51 7.54 18.46
N SER A 283 -18.33 8.10 18.70
CA SER A 283 -17.98 8.54 20.04
C SER A 283 -18.76 9.81 20.31
N ASP A 284 -19.64 9.74 21.31
CA ASP A 284 -20.33 10.86 21.93
C ASP A 284 -19.31 11.90 22.41
N ASP A 285 -19.04 12.93 21.61
CA ASP A 285 -18.58 14.21 22.11
C ASP A 285 -19.80 15.12 22.27
N GLU A 286 -20.56 14.89 23.35
CA GLU A 286 -21.46 15.90 23.91
C GLU A 286 -20.62 17.09 24.40
N GLN A 287 -20.32 18.03 23.51
CA GLN A 287 -20.04 19.40 23.92
C GLN A 287 -21.37 20.15 24.03
N PRO A 288 -21.66 20.81 25.17
CA PRO A 288 -22.95 21.46 25.37
C PRO A 288 -23.13 22.57 24.34
N LEU A 289 -24.23 22.46 23.60
CA LEU A 289 -24.72 23.44 22.63
C LEU A 289 -24.88 24.80 23.32
N THR A 290 -23.96 25.72 23.06
CA THR A 290 -24.27 27.14 23.13
C THR A 290 -24.85 27.52 21.78
N GLU A 291 -26.15 27.80 21.79
CA GLU A 291 -26.91 28.31 20.67
C GLU A 291 -26.29 29.63 20.19
N GLU A 292 -25.74 29.65 18.97
CA GLU A 292 -25.88 30.75 18.00
C GLU A 292 -25.08 30.48 16.71
N ASN A 293 -25.77 30.68 15.57
CA ASN A 293 -25.31 30.62 14.16
C ASN A 293 -25.22 29.25 13.46
N ASP A 294 -26.39 28.80 12.99
CA ASP A 294 -26.59 27.83 11.91
C ASP A 294 -26.01 28.34 10.57
N GLN A 295 -24.69 28.24 10.40
CA GLN A 295 -24.08 28.00 9.09
C GLN A 295 -23.78 26.51 9.01
N LYS A 296 -24.53 25.77 8.17
CA LYS A 296 -24.24 24.36 7.83
C LYS A 296 -22.76 24.22 7.44
N LYS A 297 -21.91 23.80 8.39
CA LYS A 297 -20.48 23.55 8.14
C LYS A 297 -20.39 22.51 7.03
N LYS A 298 -19.86 22.90 5.87
CA LYS A 298 -19.55 21.99 4.76
C LYS A 298 -18.71 20.83 5.32
N ARG A 299 -19.13 19.58 5.07
CA ARG A 299 -18.37 18.41 5.50
C ARG A 299 -17.09 18.36 4.66
N LYS A 300 -15.95 18.61 5.30
CA LYS A 300 -14.63 18.49 4.65
C LYS A 300 -14.38 17.05 4.26
N HIS A 301 -13.68 16.84 3.15
CA HIS A 301 -13.28 15.51 2.67
C HIS A 301 -12.48 14.77 3.78
N PRO A 302 -12.70 13.46 4.00
CA PRO A 302 -12.06 12.71 5.09
C PRO A 302 -10.52 12.83 5.11
N LEU A 303 -9.88 12.85 3.94
CA LEU A 303 -8.41 12.99 3.84
C LEU A 303 -7.87 14.34 4.33
N LEU A 304 -8.71 15.38 4.42
CA LEU A 304 -8.31 16.70 4.94
C LEU A 304 -8.55 16.81 6.46
N GLN A 305 -9.05 15.75 7.10
CA GLN A 305 -9.34 15.73 8.52
C GLN A 305 -8.22 15.04 9.29
N LEU A 306 -7.61 15.77 10.23
CA LEU A 306 -6.56 15.24 11.10
C LEU A 306 -7.00 13.99 11.88
N THR A 307 -8.27 13.95 12.31
CA THR A 307 -8.86 12.81 13.03
C THR A 307 -8.79 11.51 12.24
N VAL A 308 -8.98 11.57 10.92
CA VAL A 308 -8.94 10.42 10.02
C VAL A 308 -7.52 9.87 9.88
N HIS A 309 -6.51 10.75 9.83
CA HIS A 309 -5.09 10.36 9.83
C HIS A 309 -4.67 9.74 11.17
N ARG A 310 -5.05 10.36 12.30
CA ARG A 310 -4.79 9.82 13.65
C ARG A 310 -5.45 8.46 13.87
N ARG A 311 -6.69 8.28 13.39
CA ARG A 311 -7.39 7.00 13.45
C ARG A 311 -6.68 5.93 12.64
N GLY A 312 -6.34 6.20 11.37
CA GLY A 312 -5.61 5.25 10.54
C GLY A 312 -4.27 4.84 11.17
N PHE A 313 -3.51 5.81 11.69
CA PHE A 313 -2.29 5.55 12.44
C PHE A 313 -2.52 4.64 13.65
N SER A 314 -3.55 4.93 14.45
CA SER A 314 -3.91 4.14 15.64
C SER A 314 -4.27 2.71 15.28
N ASP A 315 -5.15 2.53 14.28
CA ASP A 315 -5.60 1.22 13.83
C ASP A 315 -4.42 0.38 13.30
N CYS A 316 -3.49 1.01 12.58
CA CYS A 316 -2.27 0.35 12.10
C CYS A 316 -1.36 -0.09 13.24
N TRP A 317 -1.08 0.77 14.23
CA TRP A 317 -0.25 0.40 15.38
C TRP A 317 -0.90 -0.67 16.25
N LEU A 318 -2.21 -0.58 16.50
CA LEU A 318 -2.94 -1.58 17.27
C LEU A 318 -3.00 -2.93 16.55
N ALA A 319 -3.15 -2.93 15.22
CA ALA A 319 -3.07 -4.16 14.42
C ALA A 319 -1.67 -4.77 14.45
N PHE A 320 -0.63 -3.92 14.38
CA PHE A 320 0.76 -4.34 14.46
C PHE A 320 1.12 -4.95 15.83
N LEU A 321 0.66 -4.35 16.94
CA LEU A 321 0.92 -4.85 18.29
C LEU A 321 0.29 -6.23 18.58
N LYS A 322 -0.68 -6.68 17.78
CA LYS A 322 -1.26 -8.02 17.86
C LYS A 322 -0.38 -9.10 17.20
N LEU A 323 0.56 -8.71 16.34
CA LEU A 323 1.46 -9.64 15.66
C LEU A 323 2.45 -10.28 16.66
N PRO A 324 3.03 -11.45 16.34
CA PRO A 324 4.08 -12.05 17.16
C PRO A 324 5.35 -11.19 17.10
N LEU A 325 5.55 -10.34 18.11
CA LEU A 325 6.71 -9.47 18.23
C LEU A 325 7.89 -10.21 18.89
N THR A 326 9.09 -10.03 18.36
CA THR A 326 10.31 -10.48 19.04
C THR A 326 10.66 -9.55 20.19
N GLU A 327 11.49 -10.01 21.14
CA GLU A 327 11.93 -9.19 22.27
C GLU A 327 12.66 -7.91 21.82
N GLU A 328 13.43 -7.99 20.73
CA GLU A 328 14.13 -6.82 20.17
C GLU A 328 13.15 -5.79 19.63
N MET A 329 12.15 -6.23 18.86
CA MET A 329 11.09 -5.37 18.33
C MET A 329 10.32 -4.70 19.47
N TYR A 330 9.97 -5.48 20.49
CA TYR A 330 9.24 -4.99 21.66
C TYR A 330 9.98 -3.86 22.37
N LYS A 331 11.29 -4.03 22.62
CA LYS A 331 12.13 -2.99 23.22
C LYS A 331 12.23 -1.73 22.35
N LYS A 332 12.37 -1.89 21.03
CA LYS A 332 12.40 -0.76 20.09
C LYS A 332 11.11 0.05 20.13
N ILE A 333 9.96 -0.62 20.15
CA ILE A 333 8.65 0.02 20.24
C ILE A 333 8.54 0.83 21.53
N LEU A 334 8.82 0.22 22.70
CA LEU A 334 8.74 0.91 23.99
C LEU A 334 9.67 2.13 24.06
N LEU A 335 10.85 2.05 23.44
CA LEU A 335 11.81 3.17 23.38
C LEU A 335 11.23 4.40 22.66
N ILE A 336 10.55 4.20 21.53
CA ILE A 336 10.01 5.30 20.72
C ILE A 336 8.56 5.69 21.10
N LEU A 337 7.87 4.85 21.87
CA LEU A 337 6.44 4.95 22.16
C LEU A 337 6.00 6.34 22.63
N HIS A 338 6.65 6.84 23.68
CA HIS A 338 6.26 8.08 24.35
C HIS A 338 6.39 9.34 23.46
N LYS A 339 7.43 9.43 22.62
CA LYS A 339 7.66 10.62 21.78
C LYS A 339 7.10 10.52 20.37
N ARG A 340 6.96 9.32 19.81
CA ARG A 340 6.61 9.13 18.39
C ARG A 340 5.29 8.43 18.15
N ILE A 341 4.74 7.71 19.13
CA ILE A 341 3.52 6.94 18.95
C ILE A 341 2.37 7.61 19.71
N LEU A 342 2.50 7.78 21.03
CA LEU A 342 1.43 8.34 21.88
C LEU A 342 0.86 9.69 21.37
N PRO A 343 1.66 10.68 20.92
CA PRO A 343 1.12 11.98 20.51
C PRO A 343 0.19 11.93 19.29
N HIS A 344 0.33 10.89 18.46
CA HIS A 344 -0.41 10.73 17.19
C HIS A 344 -1.53 9.70 17.27
N LEU A 345 -1.68 8.98 18.39
CA LEU A 345 -2.83 8.11 18.61
C LEU A 345 -4.10 8.95 18.80
N ALA A 346 -5.22 8.44 18.28
CA ALA A 346 -6.54 9.01 18.51
C ALA A 346 -6.96 8.79 19.96
N GLU A 347 -6.72 7.58 20.50
CA GLU A 347 -7.00 7.21 21.89
C GLU A 347 -5.77 6.55 22.54
N PRO A 348 -4.84 7.35 23.10
CA PRO A 348 -3.62 6.84 23.73
C PRO A 348 -3.89 5.88 24.90
N LYS A 349 -5.05 6.02 25.56
CA LYS A 349 -5.47 5.21 26.71
C LYS A 349 -5.60 3.71 26.40
N LEU A 350 -5.81 3.34 25.13
CA LEU A 350 -5.87 1.94 24.71
C LEU A 350 -4.55 1.18 24.95
N LEU A 351 -3.44 1.89 25.12
CA LEU A 351 -2.14 1.28 25.42
C LEU A 351 -1.84 1.18 26.93
N MET A 352 -2.77 1.58 27.81
CA MET A 352 -2.58 1.52 29.25
C MET A 352 -2.34 0.10 29.75
N ASP A 353 -3.21 -0.84 29.38
CA ASP A 353 -3.10 -2.24 29.80
C ASP A 353 -1.80 -2.84 29.26
N PHE A 354 -1.51 -2.60 27.97
CA PHE A 354 -0.26 -3.03 27.34
C PHE A 354 0.99 -2.52 28.09
N LEU A 355 1.02 -1.24 28.46
CA LEU A 355 2.15 -0.63 29.17
C LEU A 355 2.25 -1.09 30.62
N THR A 356 1.12 -1.32 31.29
CA THR A 356 1.07 -1.84 32.66
C THR A 356 1.58 -3.28 32.69
N ASP A 357 1.16 -4.11 31.75
CA ASP A 357 1.68 -5.46 31.57
C ASP A 357 3.18 -5.45 31.25
N SER A 358 3.62 -4.57 30.33
CA SER A 358 5.04 -4.35 30.02
C SER A 358 5.85 -3.97 31.27
N TYR A 359 5.28 -3.15 32.14
CA TYR A 359 5.92 -2.72 33.38
C TYR A 359 6.03 -3.88 34.38
N ASN A 360 4.99 -4.71 34.48
CA ASN A 360 4.96 -5.87 35.39
C ASN A 360 5.91 -6.99 34.99
N VAL A 361 6.35 -7.07 33.72
CA VAL A 361 7.38 -8.02 33.26
C VAL A 361 8.73 -7.83 33.99
N GLY A 362 9.07 -6.59 34.36
CA GLY A 362 10.33 -6.26 35.04
C GLY A 362 11.56 -6.16 34.13
N GLY A 363 12.72 -5.88 34.72
CA GLY A 363 14.00 -5.77 34.02
C GLY A 363 14.12 -4.54 33.10
N ALA A 364 14.72 -4.70 31.93
CA ALA A 364 14.91 -3.60 30.98
C ALA A 364 13.59 -3.14 30.32
N VAL A 365 12.63 -4.06 30.16
CA VAL A 365 11.33 -3.79 29.55
C VAL A 365 10.50 -2.83 30.40
N SER A 366 10.48 -3.04 31.72
CA SER A 366 9.74 -2.17 32.63
C SER A 366 10.28 -0.74 32.67
N LEU A 367 11.60 -0.57 32.58
CA LEU A 367 12.24 0.75 32.49
C LEU A 367 11.85 1.50 31.21
N LEU A 368 11.72 0.80 30.09
CA LEU A 368 11.27 1.40 28.83
C LEU A 368 9.78 1.75 28.87
N ALA A 369 8.95 0.88 29.44
CA ALA A 369 7.51 1.09 29.61
C ALA A 369 7.18 2.28 30.54
N LEU A 370 8.03 2.54 31.54
CA LEU A 370 7.83 3.60 32.53
C LEU A 370 7.63 4.99 31.89
N ASN A 371 8.40 5.32 30.84
CA ASN A 371 8.26 6.60 30.15
C ASN A 371 6.89 6.73 29.46
N GLY A 372 6.39 5.64 28.88
CA GLY A 372 5.05 5.61 28.26
C GLY A 372 3.95 5.74 29.30
N LEU A 373 4.03 5.01 30.42
CA LEU A 373 3.09 5.11 31.53
C LEU A 373 3.06 6.50 32.14
N PHE A 374 4.23 7.09 32.40
CA PHE A 374 4.32 8.45 32.93
C PHE A 374 3.65 9.47 32.01
N THR A 375 3.87 9.36 30.70
CA THR A 375 3.22 10.22 29.69
C THR A 375 1.70 10.05 29.73
N LEU A 376 1.20 8.81 29.81
CA LEU A 376 -0.23 8.54 29.93
C LEU A 376 -0.85 9.12 31.22
N ILE A 377 -0.16 9.01 32.35
CA ILE A 377 -0.62 9.56 33.64
C ILE A 377 -0.67 11.09 33.58
N VAL A 378 0.40 11.73 33.10
CA VAL A 378 0.53 13.20 33.10
C VAL A 378 -0.36 13.86 32.06
N ASP A 379 -0.37 13.35 30.83
CA ASP A 379 -1.03 14.04 29.70
C ASP A 379 -2.49 13.58 29.51
N HIS A 380 -2.86 12.39 30.01
CA HIS A 380 -4.20 11.83 29.82
C HIS A 380 -4.97 11.56 31.13
N ASN A 381 -4.47 12.07 32.25
CA ASN A 381 -5.08 11.98 33.59
C ASN A 381 -5.53 10.56 33.95
N LEU A 382 -4.57 9.64 33.88
CA LEU A 382 -4.75 8.24 34.26
C LEU A 382 -4.30 7.97 35.70
#